data_AF-O87937-F1
#
_entry.id   AF-O87937-F1
#
_cell.length_a   1.000
_cell.length_b   1.000
_cell.length_c   1.000
_cell.angle_alpha   90.00
_cell.angle_beta   90.00
_cell.angle_gamma   90.00
#
_symmetry.space_group_name_H-M   'P 1'
#
loop_
_entity.id
_entity.type
_entity.pdbx_description
1 polymer ?
#
loop_
_entity_poly.entity_id
_entity_poly.type
_entity_poly.pdbx_seq_one_letter_code
_entity_poly.pdbx_strand_id
1 'polypeptide(L)'
;MFTFKKTLLCVSILALSAGMQSTMAAVSADEAAKLKTWLTPLGGEKAGNKDGTIPAWTGGQTGPVAGPKVGDIPVNLFPNEKPVLQITASNMAQHADKL
;
A
#
# COMPACT_ATOMS: atom_id res chain seq x y z
N MET A 1 0.32 49.38 31.01
CA MET A 1 0.30 48.98 29.58
C MET A 1 0.95 47.61 29.30
N PHE A 2 1.94 47.14 30.09
CA PHE A 2 2.62 45.85 29.86
C PHE A 2 1.78 44.58 30.20
N THR A 3 0.87 44.66 31.16
CA THR A 3 0.03 43.52 31.57
C THR A 3 -0.95 43.10 30.47
N PHE A 4 -1.53 44.07 29.75
CA PHE A 4 -2.53 43.82 28.70
C PHE A 4 -1.96 43.05 27.50
N LYS A 5 -0.69 43.33 27.13
CA LYS A 5 0.02 42.60 26.07
C LYS A 5 0.33 41.15 26.47
N LYS A 6 0.65 40.90 27.74
CA LYS A 6 0.86 39.54 28.27
C LYS A 6 -0.44 38.74 28.29
N THR A 7 -1.56 39.36 28.68
CA THR A 7 -2.88 38.72 28.65
C THR A 7 -3.30 38.37 27.21
N LEU A 8 -3.09 39.27 26.25
CA LEU A 8 -3.38 38.99 24.83
C LEU A 8 -2.54 37.84 24.27
N LEU A 9 -1.26 37.76 24.62
CA LEU A 9 -0.36 36.68 24.20
C LEU A 9 -0.79 35.32 24.80
N CYS A 10 -1.20 35.29 26.06
CA CYS A 10 -1.67 34.05 26.69
C CYS A 10 -2.98 33.56 26.06
N VAL A 11 -3.90 34.46 25.72
CA VAL A 11 -5.17 34.12 25.06
C VAL A 11 -4.94 33.57 23.65
N SER A 12 -4.01 34.16 22.88
CA SER A 12 -3.71 33.66 21.53
C SER A 12 -3.04 32.28 21.54
N ILE A 13 -2.17 32.01 22.51
CA ILE A 13 -1.56 30.67 22.69
C ILE A 13 -2.63 29.63 23.07
N LEU A 14 -3.57 29.98 23.96
CA LEU A 14 -4.66 29.09 24.35
C LEU A 14 -5.63 28.81 23.19
N ALA A 15 -5.90 29.80 22.34
CA ALA A 15 -6.74 29.64 21.17
C ALA A 15 -6.08 28.73 20.12
N LEU A 16 -4.76 28.83 19.96
CA LEU A 16 -4.01 28.00 19.02
C LEU A 16 -3.92 26.54 19.49
N SER A 17 -3.78 26.30 20.79
CA SER A 17 -3.77 24.94 21.35
C SER A 17 -5.15 24.28 21.33
N ALA A 18 -6.24 25.05 21.44
CA ALA A 18 -7.61 24.54 21.26
C ALA A 18 -7.93 24.14 19.80
N GLY A 19 -7.19 24.67 18.83
CA GLY A 19 -7.30 24.32 17.41
C GLY A 19 -6.41 23.16 16.97
N MET A 20 -5.58 22.61 17.86
CA MET A 20 -4.78 21.41 17.59
C MET A 20 -5.68 20.18 17.58
N GLN A 21 -6.38 19.98 16.47
CA GLN A 21 -7.06 18.72 16.19
C GLN A 21 -6.00 17.61 16.20
N SER A 22 -6.26 16.56 16.97
CA SER A 22 -5.46 15.34 16.94
C SER A 22 -5.37 14.85 15.49
N THR A 23 -4.15 14.83 14.95
CA THR A 23 -3.89 14.21 13.66
C THR A 23 -4.27 12.74 13.76
N MET A 24 -5.42 12.37 13.20
CA MET A 24 -5.87 11.00 13.03
C MET A 24 -4.97 10.33 12.00
N ALA A 25 -3.77 9.93 12.42
CA ALA A 25 -2.82 9.20 11.59
C ALA A 25 -3.22 7.72 11.42
N ALA A 26 -4.20 7.25 12.18
CA ALA A 26 -4.74 5.90 12.09
C ALA A 26 -6.03 5.88 11.27
N VAL A 27 -6.14 4.89 10.38
CA VAL A 27 -7.39 4.58 9.67
C VAL A 27 -8.44 4.07 10.65
N SER A 28 -9.72 4.28 10.33
CA SER A 28 -10.83 3.79 11.16
C SER A 28 -10.83 2.26 11.27
N ALA A 29 -11.46 1.72 12.32
CA ALA A 29 -11.61 0.27 12.49
C ALA A 29 -12.34 -0.37 11.29
N ASP A 30 -13.33 0.33 10.72
CA ASP A 30 -14.08 -0.11 9.54
C ASP A 30 -13.20 -0.14 8.29
N GLU A 31 -12.27 0.80 8.13
CA GLU A 31 -11.28 0.79 7.05
C GLU A 31 -10.24 -0.32 7.24
N ALA A 32 -9.81 -0.57 8.47
CA ALA A 32 -8.91 -1.68 8.78
C ALA A 32 -9.58 -3.04 8.51
N ALA A 33 -10.89 -3.16 8.74
CA ALA A 33 -11.66 -4.38 8.45
C ALA A 33 -11.76 -4.70 6.94
N LYS A 34 -11.46 -3.74 6.06
CA LYS A 34 -11.37 -3.93 4.60
C LYS A 34 -10.13 -4.75 4.20
N LEU A 35 -9.10 -4.72 5.04
CA LEU A 35 -7.92 -5.56 4.86
C LEU A 35 -8.34 -7.03 5.01
N LYS A 36 -7.87 -7.90 4.12
CA LYS A 36 -8.16 -9.35 4.07
C LYS A 36 -9.58 -9.73 3.64
N THR A 37 -10.52 -8.80 3.51
CA THR A 37 -11.85 -9.04 2.91
C THR A 37 -11.77 -8.84 1.39
N TRP A 38 -11.73 -7.59 0.93
CA TRP A 38 -11.60 -7.23 -0.49
C TRP A 38 -10.23 -6.64 -0.85
N LEU A 39 -9.39 -6.32 0.14
CA LEU A 39 -8.01 -5.94 -0.09
C LEU A 39 -7.03 -7.07 0.26
N THR A 40 -5.91 -7.11 -0.46
CA THR A 40 -4.73 -7.89 -0.07
C THR A 40 -4.13 -7.33 1.23
N PRO A 41 -3.27 -8.08 1.94
CA PRO A 41 -2.60 -7.58 3.14
C PRO A 41 -1.75 -6.31 2.91
N LEU A 42 -1.38 -6.03 1.65
CA LEU A 42 -0.63 -4.84 1.24
C LEU A 42 -1.55 -3.70 0.74
N GLY A 43 -2.88 -3.86 0.85
CA GLY A 43 -3.86 -2.82 0.50
C GLY A 43 -4.27 -2.78 -0.98
N GLY A 44 -3.80 -3.70 -1.82
CA GLY A 44 -4.23 -3.81 -3.21
C GLY A 44 -5.59 -4.49 -3.35
N GLU A 45 -6.32 -4.23 -4.43
CA GLU A 45 -7.59 -4.92 -4.72
C GLU A 45 -7.36 -6.44 -4.88
N LYS A 46 -8.24 -7.24 -4.26
CA LYS A 46 -8.17 -8.72 -4.30
C LYS A 46 -8.83 -9.31 -5.54
N ALA A 47 -9.81 -8.62 -6.13
CA ALA A 47 -10.53 -9.10 -7.30
C ALA A 47 -9.63 -9.14 -8.55
N GLY A 48 -9.95 -10.04 -9.48
CA GLY A 48 -9.34 -10.03 -10.80
C GLY A 48 -9.80 -8.82 -11.62
N ASN A 49 -9.06 -8.49 -12.69
CA ASN A 49 -9.46 -7.38 -13.56
C ASN A 49 -10.69 -7.73 -14.41
N LYS A 50 -11.36 -6.70 -14.93
CA LYS A 50 -12.55 -6.84 -15.77
C LYS A 50 -12.30 -7.65 -17.05
N ASP A 51 -11.09 -7.56 -17.60
CA ASP A 51 -10.71 -8.26 -18.83
C ASP A 51 -10.38 -9.74 -18.61
N GLY A 52 -10.34 -10.22 -17.36
CA GLY A 52 -10.07 -11.61 -17.00
C GLY A 52 -8.62 -12.06 -17.22
N THR A 53 -7.72 -11.13 -17.57
CA THR A 53 -6.29 -11.41 -17.79
C THR A 53 -5.47 -11.46 -16.49
N ILE A 54 -5.99 -10.86 -15.42
CA ILE A 54 -5.41 -10.86 -14.08
C ILE A 54 -6.37 -11.63 -13.16
N PRO A 55 -5.95 -12.79 -12.60
CA PRO A 55 -6.80 -13.57 -11.70
C PRO A 55 -6.94 -12.89 -10.33
N ALA A 56 -7.98 -13.26 -9.59
CA ALA A 56 -8.15 -12.80 -8.20
C ALA A 56 -6.99 -13.30 -7.32
N TRP A 57 -6.59 -12.49 -6.34
CA TRP A 57 -5.54 -12.85 -5.39
C TRP A 57 -6.02 -13.89 -4.37
N THR A 58 -5.32 -15.02 -4.30
CA THR A 58 -5.70 -16.19 -3.49
C THR A 58 -4.82 -16.44 -2.26
N GLY A 59 -3.78 -15.63 -2.02
CA GLY A 59 -2.91 -15.81 -0.85
C GLY A 59 -1.41 -15.69 -1.10
N GLY A 60 -0.97 -15.62 -2.37
CA GLY A 60 0.45 -15.62 -2.73
C GLY A 60 1.14 -16.96 -2.45
N GLN A 61 2.48 -17.01 -2.50
CA GLN A 61 3.24 -18.18 -2.08
C GLN A 61 3.29 -18.27 -0.55
N THR A 62 2.66 -19.30 0.01
CA THR A 62 2.70 -19.63 1.45
C THR A 62 3.58 -20.84 1.75
N GLY A 63 4.11 -21.49 0.72
CA GLY A 63 5.00 -22.64 0.84
C GLY A 63 6.47 -22.25 1.05
N PRO A 64 7.33 -23.21 1.42
CA PRO A 64 8.76 -22.97 1.51
C PRO A 64 9.31 -22.58 0.13
N VAL A 65 10.00 -21.44 0.11
CA VAL A 65 10.63 -20.89 -1.10
C VAL A 65 11.83 -21.75 -1.47
N ALA A 66 12.11 -21.92 -2.76
CA ALA A 66 13.21 -22.75 -3.23
C ALA A 66 14.56 -22.20 -2.74
N GLY A 67 15.26 -22.96 -1.90
CA GLY A 67 16.58 -22.60 -1.36
C GLY A 67 16.88 -23.39 -0.08
N PRO A 68 18.15 -23.69 0.22
CA PRO A 68 18.52 -24.44 1.42
C PRO A 68 18.38 -23.62 2.72
N LYS A 69 18.31 -22.29 2.66
CA LYS A 69 18.20 -21.41 3.83
C LYS A 69 17.19 -20.27 3.62
N VAL A 70 16.60 -19.81 4.72
CA VAL A 70 15.78 -18.57 4.74
C VAL A 70 16.68 -17.38 4.40
N GLY A 71 16.32 -16.63 3.35
CA GLY A 71 17.08 -15.48 2.87
C GLY A 71 17.95 -15.77 1.64
N ASP A 72 18.08 -17.03 1.22
CA ASP A 72 18.63 -17.33 -0.11
C ASP A 72 17.70 -16.75 -1.17
N ILE A 73 18.26 -16.06 -2.16
CA ILE A 73 17.49 -15.59 -3.31
C ILE A 73 17.07 -16.85 -4.08
N PRO A 74 15.77 -17.16 -4.16
CA PRO A 74 15.31 -18.31 -4.91
C PRO A 74 15.72 -18.15 -6.36
N VAL A 75 16.49 -19.12 -6.88
CA VAL A 75 16.96 -19.12 -8.27
C VAL A 75 15.76 -19.08 -9.24
N ASN A 76 14.64 -19.68 -8.84
CA ASN A 76 13.37 -19.57 -9.55
C ASN A 76 12.19 -19.78 -8.59
N LEU A 77 11.32 -18.78 -8.44
CA LEU A 77 10.10 -18.86 -7.62
C LEU A 77 9.01 -19.71 -8.28
N PHE A 78 8.95 -19.73 -9.61
CA PHE A 78 7.87 -20.34 -10.39
C PHE A 78 8.44 -21.22 -11.52
N PRO A 79 9.18 -22.29 -11.20
CA PRO A 79 9.92 -23.09 -12.19
C PRO A 79 9.03 -23.78 -13.23
N ASN A 80 7.76 -24.00 -12.90
CA ASN A 80 6.80 -24.66 -13.78
C ASN A 80 5.88 -23.68 -14.50
N GLU A 81 6.04 -22.38 -14.30
CA GLU A 81 5.20 -21.36 -14.94
C GLU A 81 5.93 -20.73 -16.12
N LYS A 82 5.17 -20.50 -17.19
CA LYS A 82 5.64 -19.76 -18.35
C LYS A 82 5.14 -18.31 -18.24
N PRO A 83 6.00 -17.31 -18.49
CA PRO A 83 5.55 -15.93 -18.58
C PRO A 83 4.45 -15.78 -19.63
N VAL A 84 3.32 -15.17 -19.24
CA VAL A 84 2.20 -14.88 -20.15
C VAL A 84 2.51 -13.65 -21.03
N LEU A 85 3.30 -12.71 -20.49
CA LEU A 85 3.76 -11.52 -21.19
C LEU A 85 5.16 -11.15 -20.70
N GLN A 86 6.06 -10.82 -21.62
CA GLN A 86 7.38 -10.29 -21.30
C GLN A 86 7.66 -9.05 -22.16
N ILE A 87 7.72 -7.89 -21.50
CA ILE A 87 8.07 -6.64 -22.15
C ILE A 87 9.60 -6.45 -22.06
N THR A 88 10.21 -6.19 -23.19
CA THR A 88 11.65 -5.97 -23.41
C THR A 88 11.83 -4.63 -24.12
N ALA A 89 13.06 -4.10 -24.13
CA ALA A 89 13.35 -2.85 -24.86
C ALA A 89 12.95 -2.95 -26.35
N SER A 90 13.07 -4.14 -26.96
CA SER A 90 12.74 -4.36 -28.38
C SER A 90 11.24 -4.38 -28.68
N ASN A 91 10.37 -4.67 -27.70
CA ASN A 91 8.93 -4.78 -27.90
C ASN A 91 8.10 -3.79 -27.08
N MET A 92 8.71 -2.93 -26.26
CA MET A 92 7.99 -1.96 -25.43
C MET A 92 7.06 -1.04 -26.22
N ALA A 93 7.46 -0.66 -27.43
CA ALA A 93 6.65 0.18 -28.32
C ALA A 93 5.31 -0.48 -28.71
N GLN A 94 5.24 -1.81 -28.69
CA GLN A 94 4.03 -2.58 -29.00
C GLN A 94 3.03 -2.62 -27.83
N HIS A 95 3.43 -2.13 -26.65
CA HIS A 95 2.64 -2.16 -25.42
C HIS A 95 2.52 -0.77 -24.78
N ALA A 96 2.88 0.30 -25.49
CA ALA A 96 2.93 1.66 -24.97
C ALA A 96 1.56 2.19 -24.52
N ASP A 97 0.48 1.63 -25.05
CA ASP A 97 -0.90 1.91 -24.65
C ASP A 97 -1.28 1.33 -23.28
N LYS A 98 -0.46 0.43 -22.72
CA LYS A 98 -0.71 -0.29 -21.46
C LYS A 98 0.31 -0.01 -20.36
N LEU A 99 1.28 0.88 -20.61
CA LEU A 99 2.37 1.24 -19.71
C LEU A 99 2.19 2.65 -19.13
#